data_AF-A0A438G8P7-F1
#
_entry.id   AF-A0A438G8P7-F1
#
_cell.length_a   1.000
_cell.length_b   1.000
_cell.length_c   1.000
_cell.angle_alpha   90.00
_cell.angle_beta   90.00
_cell.angle_gamma   90.00
#
_symmetry.space_group_name_H-M   'P 1'
#
loop_
_entity.id
_entity.type
_entity.pdbx_description
1 polymer ?
#
loop_
_entity_poly.entity_id
_entity_poly.type
_entity_poly.pdbx_seq_one_letter_code
_entity_poly.pdbx_strand_id
1 'polypeptide(L)'
;MECQDAKYVFIPYNPDFHWVLVVIEPRKMIVHYLDPMHHKPCEDLKDIVNMALRISAKKTSKREPSCQLVQCPRQEGGFECGYFVMRFIKEIIFYPTIIASKFGDKKTYSQVEFDEIRGEWATFVLQLIMNHVDAS
;
A
#
# COMPACT_ATOMS: atom_id res chain seq x y z
N MET A 1 -9.09 3.59 -16.75
CA MET A 1 -9.11 2.82 -15.49
C MET A 1 -10.38 3.22 -14.74
N GLU A 2 -11.44 2.40 -14.81
CA GLU A 2 -12.70 2.69 -14.09
C GLU A 2 -12.52 2.30 -12.63
N CYS A 3 -12.02 3.24 -11.84
CA CYS A 3 -11.71 3.03 -10.42
C CYS A 3 -12.77 3.60 -9.46
N GLN A 4 -13.92 4.03 -9.99
CA GLN A 4 -14.90 4.84 -9.26
C GLN A 4 -15.63 4.06 -8.16
N ASP A 5 -15.67 2.73 -8.27
CA ASP A 5 -16.30 1.85 -7.28
C ASP A 5 -15.32 1.25 -6.27
N ALA A 6 -14.01 1.37 -6.51
CA ALA A 6 -13.01 0.90 -5.58
C ALA A 6 -12.99 1.76 -4.31
N LYS A 7 -13.02 1.12 -3.14
CA LYS A 7 -12.81 1.80 -1.85
C LYS A 7 -11.36 2.28 -1.72
N TYR A 8 -10.42 1.40 -2.08
CA TYR A 8 -8.99 1.65 -2.08
C TYR A 8 -8.36 1.14 -3.37
N VAL A 9 -7.33 1.83 -3.85
CA VAL A 9 -6.38 1.34 -4.84
C VAL A 9 -5.03 1.24 -4.17
N PHE A 10 -4.43 0.05 -4.20
CA PHE A 10 -3.09 -0.18 -3.69
C PHE A 10 -2.10 -0.11 -4.83
N ILE A 11 -1.08 0.73 -4.71
CA ILE A 11 0.01 0.86 -5.67
C ILE A 11 1.33 0.69 -4.91
N PRO A 12 1.84 -0.55 -4.84
CA PRO A 12 3.23 -0.79 -4.47
C PRO A 12 4.13 -0.10 -5.50
N TYR A 13 5.02 0.77 -5.04
CA TYR A 13 5.93 1.53 -5.89
C TYR A 13 7.36 1.35 -5.36
N ASN A 14 8.34 1.24 -6.26
CA ASN A 14 9.74 0.97 -5.90
C ASN A 14 10.66 2.04 -6.49
N PRO A 15 10.72 3.25 -5.89
CA PRO A 15 11.73 4.24 -6.23
C PRO A 15 13.10 3.78 -5.72
N ASP A 16 14.08 3.72 -6.61
CA ASP A 16 15.49 3.53 -6.27
C ASP A 16 15.78 2.37 -5.28
N PHE A 17 15.21 1.20 -5.56
CA PHE A 17 15.36 -0.04 -4.76
C PHE A 17 14.74 0.01 -3.35
N HIS A 18 13.84 0.95 -3.09
CA HIS A 18 13.10 1.05 -1.83
C HIS A 18 11.59 0.91 -2.08
N TRP A 19 10.96 -0.11 -1.51
CA TRP A 19 9.51 -0.31 -1.65
C TRP A 19 8.71 0.63 -0.74
N VAL A 20 7.74 1.32 -1.33
CA VAL A 20 6.75 2.16 -0.67
C VAL A 20 5.34 1.78 -1.12
N LEU A 21 4.33 2.24 -0.39
CA LEU A 21 2.94 2.00 -0.74
C LEU A 21 2.18 3.32 -0.91
N VAL A 22 1.58 3.49 -2.09
CA VAL A 22 0.58 4.53 -2.33
C VAL A 22 -0.80 3.89 -2.23
N VAL A 23 -1.66 4.42 -1.36
CA VAL A 23 -3.06 4.00 -1.26
C VAL A 23 -3.97 5.15 -1.65
N ILE A 24 -4.72 4.97 -2.73
CA ILE A 24 -5.67 5.97 -3.22
C ILE A 24 -7.06 5.65 -2.66
N GLU A 25 -7.75 6.65 -2.12
CA GLU A 25 -9.18 6.64 -1.82
C GLU A 25 -9.93 7.52 -2.84
N PRO A 26 -10.32 6.98 -4.02
CA PRO A 26 -10.81 7.80 -5.13
C PRO A 26 -12.03 8.65 -4.76
N ARG A 27 -12.98 8.07 -4.00
CA ARG A 27 -14.20 8.75 -3.56
C ARG A 27 -13.91 9.94 -2.63
N LYS A 28 -12.83 9.88 -1.86
CA LYS A 28 -12.44 10.97 -0.94
C LYS A 28 -11.47 11.95 -1.58
N MET A 29 -10.93 11.65 -2.76
CA MET A 29 -9.83 12.39 -3.40
C MET A 29 -8.59 12.46 -2.48
N ILE A 30 -8.30 11.38 -1.76
CA ILE A 30 -7.16 11.30 -0.84
C ILE A 30 -6.16 10.27 -1.36
N VAL A 31 -4.88 10.61 -1.26
CA VAL A 31 -3.74 9.74 -1.50
C VAL A 31 -3.00 9.59 -0.19
N HIS A 32 -2.89 8.36 0.30
CA HIS A 32 -2.07 8.01 1.45
C HIS A 32 -0.73 7.50 0.96
N TYR A 33 0.34 8.16 1.36
CA TYR A 33 1.70 7.72 1.09
C TYR A 33 2.27 7.08 2.35
N LEU A 34 2.61 5.80 2.26
CA LEU A 34 3.21 5.01 3.33
C LEU A 34 4.61 4.62 2.92
N ASP A 35 5.59 5.10 3.68
CA ASP A 35 7.00 4.81 3.47
C ASP A 35 7.59 4.27 4.79
N PRO A 36 8.09 3.03 4.82
CA PRO A 36 8.70 2.46 6.02
C PRO A 36 9.90 3.25 6.56
N MET A 37 10.59 4.05 5.74
CA MET A 37 11.67 4.95 6.16
C MET A 37 11.20 6.37 6.48
N HIS A 38 9.91 6.65 6.33
CA HIS A 38 9.29 7.98 6.52
C HIS A 38 9.87 9.07 5.62
N HIS A 39 10.38 8.73 4.44
CA HIS A 39 10.69 9.76 3.45
C HIS A 39 9.42 10.40 2.92
N LYS A 40 9.56 11.59 2.35
CA LYS A 40 8.46 12.26 1.64
C LYS A 40 8.37 11.72 0.22
N PRO A 41 7.18 11.63 -0.38
CA PRO A 41 7.06 11.30 -1.80
C PRO A 41 7.74 12.39 -2.63
N CYS A 42 8.40 11.99 -3.72
CA CYS A 42 8.90 12.94 -4.70
C CYS A 42 7.74 13.72 -5.35
N GLU A 43 8.01 14.92 -5.83
CA GLU A 43 6.98 15.79 -6.41
C GLU A 43 6.34 15.16 -7.66
N ASP A 44 7.14 14.52 -8.52
CA ASP A 44 6.65 13.83 -9.72
C ASP A 44 5.59 12.77 -9.39
N LEU A 45 5.82 11.96 -8.35
CA LEU A 45 4.85 10.96 -7.91
C LEU A 45 3.55 11.62 -7.42
N LYS A 46 3.66 12.71 -6.65
CA LYS A 46 2.47 13.46 -6.20
C LYS A 46 1.68 13.99 -7.39
N ASP A 47 2.36 14.57 -8.37
CA ASP A 47 1.74 15.14 -9.56
C ASP A 47 1.04 14.08 -10.41
N ILE A 48 1.70 12.94 -10.65
CA ILE A 48 1.13 11.82 -11.41
C ILE A 48 -0.14 11.30 -10.73
N VAL A 49 -0.11 11.07 -9.42
CA VAL A 49 -1.27 10.52 -8.70
C VAL A 49 -2.41 11.56 -8.61
N ASN A 50 -2.08 12.83 -8.37
CA ASN A 50 -3.07 13.91 -8.36
C ASN A 50 -3.73 14.09 -9.74
N MET A 51 -2.94 14.01 -10.82
CA MET A 51 -3.45 14.06 -12.18
C MET A 51 -4.35 12.86 -12.48
N ALA A 52 -3.93 11.65 -12.11
CA ALA A 52 -4.72 10.43 -12.27
C ALA A 52 -6.07 10.55 -11.54
N LEU A 53 -6.07 11.08 -10.31
CA LEU A 53 -7.31 11.35 -9.56
C LEU A 53 -8.22 12.35 -10.27
N ARG A 54 -7.66 13.48 -10.75
CA ARG A 54 -8.42 14.49 -11.50
C ARG A 54 -9.05 13.94 -12.78
N ILE A 55 -8.34 13.10 -13.52
CA ILE A 55 -8.87 12.46 -14.74
C ILE A 55 -9.94 11.42 -14.38
N SER A 56 -9.76 10.68 -13.28
CA SER A 56 -10.70 9.66 -12.84
C SER A 56 -11.99 10.22 -12.24
N ALA A 57 -11.91 11.40 -11.61
CA ALA A 57 -13.06 12.13 -11.12
C ALA A 57 -13.82 12.72 -12.32
N LYS A 58 -15.09 12.32 -12.51
CA LYS A 58 -15.96 12.97 -13.51
C LYS A 58 -15.93 14.49 -13.27
N LYS A 59 -16.08 15.29 -14.33
CA LYS A 59 -16.03 16.79 -14.35
C LYS A 59 -16.91 17.51 -13.31
N THR A 60 -17.69 16.78 -12.51
CA THR A 60 -18.61 17.27 -11.48
C THR A 60 -17.97 17.40 -10.09
N SER A 61 -16.82 16.77 -9.81
CA SER A 61 -16.14 16.92 -8.51
C SER A 61 -15.34 18.23 -8.46
N LYS A 62 -15.69 19.13 -7.53
CA LYS A 62 -14.90 20.34 -7.20
C LYS A 62 -13.81 20.08 -6.16
N ARG A 63 -13.64 18.82 -5.73
CA ARG A 63 -12.74 18.46 -4.61
C ARG A 63 -11.33 18.24 -5.14
N GLU A 64 -10.36 18.97 -4.60
CA GLU A 64 -8.96 18.81 -4.95
C GLU A 64 -8.35 17.53 -4.34
N PRO A 65 -7.48 16.81 -5.09
CA PRO A 65 -6.66 15.75 -4.53
C PRO A 65 -5.81 16.24 -3.34
N SER A 66 -5.72 15.40 -2.31
CA SER A 66 -4.84 15.65 -1.15
C SER A 66 -3.93 14.45 -0.92
N CYS A 67 -2.61 14.68 -0.96
CA CYS A 67 -1.61 13.68 -0.61
C CYS A 67 -1.22 13.83 0.86
N GLN A 68 -1.30 12.73 1.61
CA GLN A 68 -1.06 12.64 3.04
C GLN A 68 0.08 11.67 3.31
N LEU A 69 1.09 12.12 4.05
CA LEU A 69 2.11 11.23 4.60
C LEU A 69 1.54 10.53 5.83
N VAL A 70 1.48 9.20 5.78
CA VAL A 70 0.94 8.40 6.88
C VAL A 70 2.07 8.01 7.83
N GLN A 71 1.83 8.23 9.12
CA GLN A 71 2.69 7.67 10.17
C GLN A 71 2.40 6.16 10.25
N CYS A 72 3.35 5.36 9.79
CA CYS A 72 3.28 3.90 9.74
C CYS A 72 4.49 3.28 10.47
N PRO A 73 4.45 1.97 10.79
CA PRO A 73 5.58 1.26 11.37
C PRO A 73 6.86 1.50 10.57
N ARG A 74 7.93 1.86 11.27
CA ARG A 74 9.21 2.26 10.69
C ARG A 74 10.12 1.04 10.53
N GLN A 75 10.79 0.94 9.40
CA GLN A 75 11.90 0.00 9.22
C GLN A 75 13.20 0.61 9.76
N GLU A 76 13.98 -0.21 10.46
CA GLU A 76 15.32 0.19 10.92
C GLU A 76 16.41 -0.40 10.03
N GLY A 77 16.12 -1.55 9.40
CA GLY A 77 16.99 -2.18 8.41
C GLY A 77 16.83 -1.57 7.01
N GLY A 78 17.58 -2.13 6.06
CA GLY A 78 17.65 -1.63 4.68
C GLY A 78 16.97 -2.50 3.61
N PHE A 79 16.53 -3.72 3.94
CA PHE A 79 16.10 -4.72 2.95
C PHE A 79 14.66 -5.23 3.14
N GLU A 80 14.00 -4.76 4.18
CA GLU A 80 12.71 -5.28 4.67
C GLU A 80 11.49 -4.52 4.13
N CYS A 81 11.71 -3.44 3.38
CA CYS A 81 10.67 -2.54 2.87
C CYS A 81 9.54 -3.27 2.12
N GLY A 82 9.87 -4.31 1.37
CA GLY A 82 8.88 -5.16 0.69
C GLY A 82 7.93 -5.86 1.69
N TYR A 83 8.45 -6.39 2.80
CA TYR A 83 7.63 -7.02 3.83
C TYR A 83 6.76 -6.00 4.57
N PHE A 84 7.26 -4.79 4.81
CA PHE A 84 6.44 -3.70 5.36
C PHE A 84 5.28 -3.36 4.42
N VAL A 85 5.53 -3.20 3.12
CA VAL A 85 4.47 -2.93 2.12
C VAL A 85 3.43 -4.04 2.09
N MET A 86 3.87 -5.31 2.09
CA MET A 86 2.95 -6.46 2.14
C MET A 86 2.10 -6.46 3.43
N ARG A 87 2.71 -6.16 4.58
CA ARG A 87 2.00 -6.04 5.86
C ARG A 87 1.01 -4.90 5.85
N PHE A 88 1.38 -3.71 5.37
CA PHE A 88 0.49 -2.56 5.25
C PHE A 88 -0.76 -2.92 4.41
N ILE A 89 -0.58 -3.53 3.24
CA ILE A 89 -1.70 -3.93 2.38
C ILE A 89 -2.62 -4.90 3.12
N LYS A 90 -2.06 -5.94 3.75
CA LYS A 90 -2.85 -6.94 4.49
C LYS A 90 -3.65 -6.30 5.63
N GLU A 91 -3.02 -5.45 6.43
CA GLU A 91 -3.67 -4.80 7.57
C GLU A 91 -4.71 -3.77 7.14
N ILE A 92 -4.49 -3.02 6.04
CA ILE A 92 -5.50 -2.08 5.52
C ILE A 92 -6.72 -2.81 4.98
N ILE A 93 -6.53 -3.95 4.30
CA ILE A 93 -7.63 -4.78 3.81
C ILE A 93 -8.46 -5.31 4.99
N PHE A 94 -7.80 -5.81 6.03
CA PHE A 94 -8.47 -6.41 7.18
C PHE A 94 -9.07 -5.36 8.14
N TYR A 95 -8.38 -4.24 8.32
CA TYR A 95 -8.75 -3.14 9.20
C TYR A 95 -8.70 -1.80 8.44
N PRO A 96 -9.73 -1.44 7.63
CA PRO A 96 -9.73 -0.22 6.81
C PRO A 96 -9.51 1.10 7.57
N THR A 97 -9.75 1.12 8.88
CA THR A 97 -9.54 2.30 9.74
C THR A 97 -8.10 2.46 10.21
N ILE A 98 -7.20 1.49 9.93
CA ILE A 98 -5.83 1.45 10.45
C ILE A 98 -4.97 2.64 10.01
N ILE A 99 -5.21 3.16 8.81
CA ILE A 99 -4.53 4.37 8.30
C ILE A 99 -4.87 5.57 9.19
N ALA A 100 -6.16 5.73 9.53
CA ALA A 100 -6.63 6.83 10.36
C ALA A 100 -6.11 6.73 11.80
N SER A 101 -5.96 5.50 12.32
CA SER A 101 -5.34 5.25 13.63
C SER A 101 -3.81 5.22 13.60
N LYS A 102 -3.17 5.54 12.45
CA LYS A 102 -1.71 5.52 12.30
C LYS A 102 -1.09 4.19 12.76
N PHE A 103 -1.74 3.09 12.40
CA PHE A 103 -1.33 1.74 12.80
C PHE A 103 -1.25 1.56 14.33
N GLY A 104 -2.10 2.26 15.08
CA GLY A 104 -2.11 2.20 16.55
C GLY A 104 -0.78 2.66 17.17
N ASP A 105 -0.08 3.59 16.52
CA ASP A 105 1.25 4.08 16.91
C ASP A 105 2.33 2.99 17.01
N LYS A 106 2.09 1.83 16.37
CA LYS A 106 3.05 0.72 16.29
C LYS A 106 4.36 1.21 15.71
N LYS A 107 5.46 0.98 16.44
CA LYS A 107 6.78 1.50 16.09
C LYS A 107 7.43 0.78 14.93
N THR A 108 7.37 -0.54 14.92
CA THR A 108 7.96 -1.39 13.87
C THR A 108 7.27 -2.76 13.88
N TYR A 109 7.57 -3.60 12.89
CA TYR A 109 7.17 -5.00 12.84
C TYR A 109 8.31 -5.90 13.32
N SER A 110 7.95 -7.00 13.98
CA SER A 110 8.88 -8.03 14.42
C SER A 110 9.16 -9.06 13.33
N GLN A 111 10.23 -9.83 13.48
CA GLN A 111 10.56 -10.93 12.59
C GLN A 111 9.43 -11.98 12.51
N VAL A 112 8.76 -12.25 13.63
CA VAL A 112 7.60 -13.16 13.70
C VAL A 112 6.48 -12.70 12.75
N GLU A 113 6.19 -11.40 12.74
CA GLU A 113 5.17 -10.81 11.87
C GLU A 113 5.54 -10.91 10.38
N PHE A 114 6.84 -10.87 10.04
CA PHE A 114 7.30 -11.13 8.68
C PHE A 114 7.25 -12.62 8.32
N ASP A 115 7.58 -13.50 9.26
CA ASP A 115 7.53 -14.94 9.03
C ASP A 115 6.10 -15.44 8.81
N GLU A 116 5.10 -14.80 9.43
CA GLU A 116 3.69 -15.02 9.09
C GLU A 116 3.38 -14.71 7.61
N ILE A 117 3.84 -13.56 7.10
CA ILE A 117 3.66 -13.22 5.66
C ILE A 117 4.37 -14.22 4.77
N ARG A 118 5.61 -14.60 5.12
CA ARG A 118 6.39 -15.59 4.36
C ARG A 118 5.68 -16.94 4.33
N GLY A 119 5.17 -17.41 5.48
CA GLY A 119 4.47 -18.68 5.61
C GLY A 119 3.18 -18.71 4.80
N GLU A 120 2.38 -17.64 4.85
CA GLU A 120 1.16 -17.52 4.04
C GLU A 120 1.46 -17.54 2.54
N TRP A 121 2.47 -16.77 2.09
CA TRP A 121 2.89 -16.77 0.69
C TRP A 121 3.45 -18.10 0.23
N ALA A 122 4.31 -18.73 1.02
CA ALA A 122 4.86 -20.04 0.71
C ALA A 122 3.76 -21.09 0.59
N THR A 123 2.78 -21.07 1.49
CA THR A 123 1.61 -21.97 1.45
C THR A 123 0.79 -21.76 0.18
N PHE A 124 0.49 -20.50 -0.14
CA PHE A 124 -0.28 -20.16 -1.35
C PHE A 124 0.43 -20.60 -2.63
N VAL A 125 1.73 -20.30 -2.76
CA VAL A 125 2.53 -20.69 -3.94
C VAL A 125 2.64 -22.21 -4.06
N LEU A 126 2.85 -22.92 -2.94
CA LEU A 126 2.90 -24.37 -2.94
C LEU A 126 1.60 -24.98 -3.44
N GLN A 127 0.45 -24.48 -2.98
CA GLN A 127 -0.86 -24.92 -3.45
C GLN A 127 -1.05 -24.68 -4.94
N LEU A 128 -0.63 -23.54 -5.47
CA LEU A 128 -0.68 -23.27 -6.92
C LEU A 128 0.15 -24.29 -7.70
N ILE A 129 1.38 -24.57 -7.26
CA ILE A 129 2.27 -25.54 -7.90
C ILE A 129 1.63 -26.94 -7.91
N MET A 130 1.13 -27.40 -6.75
CA MET A 130 0.51 -28.72 -6.63
C MET A 130 -0.72 -28.85 -7.53
N ASN A 131 -1.60 -27.85 -7.53
CA ASN A 131 -2.79 -27.84 -8.39
C ASN A 131 -2.45 -27.84 -9.88
N HIS A 132 -1.33 -27.23 -10.28
CA HIS A 132 -0.88 -27.26 -11.68
C HIS A 132 -0.31 -28.61 -12.09
N VAL A 133 0.39 -29.32 -11.18
CA VAL A 133 0.90 -30.67 -11.43
C VAL A 133 -0.24 -31.70 -11.50
N ASP A 134 -1.24 -31.57 -10.62
CA ASP A 134 -2.40 -32.49 -10.62
C ASP A 134 -3.33 -32.29 -11.83
N ALA A 135 -3.26 -31.13 -12.49
CA ALA A 135 -4.04 -30.80 -13.69
C ALA A 135 -3.33 -31.13 -15.02
N SER A 136 -2.07 -31.58 -14.99
CA SER A 136 -1.23 -31.91 -16.16
C SER A 136 -1.06 -33.42 -16.34
#